data_AF-A0A2D8UCP6-F1
#
_entry.id   AF-A0A2D8UCP6-F1
#
_cell.length_a   1.000
_cell.length_b   1.000
_cell.length_c   1.000
_cell.angle_alpha   90.00
_cell.angle_beta   90.00
_cell.angle_gamma   90.00
#
_symmetry.space_group_name_H-M   'P 1'
#
loop_
_entity.id
_entity.type
_entity.pdbx_description
1 polymer ?
#
loop_
_entity_poly.entity_id
_entity_poly.type
_entity_poly.pdbx_seq_one_letter_code
_entity_poly.pdbx_strand_id
1 'polypeptide(L)'
;MNYLIVLVAIFGVIACALTGVFWYLQVVKQMIARDEIYGLAIARLKHVAVLVGALAGSGVGAVCAFYLIENQSVSFVAWLGRISYVFIICAASSHILVLVHAWFHIRRELSSSESLSNSLGNVRLNKLKQIEAKHRHYIDIRTRDDEVVDELIGVISEPIFNARRDMMRLPLYGYLGTVCGILLMAQELGRIDEASQTFKVLSSMATGLVLAFKTTLVALLAYLPLRKIIDLLINRLVEIEKLWRNQREEFDRR
;
A
#
# COMPACT_ATOMS: atom_id res chain seq x y z
N MET A 1 32.71 14.18 -16.40
CA MET A 1 31.50 13.48 -15.94
C MET A 1 30.55 13.39 -17.13
N ASN A 2 30.17 12.18 -17.55
CA ASN A 2 29.62 11.95 -18.90
C ASN A 2 28.18 12.49 -18.99
N TYR A 3 27.96 13.61 -19.70
CA TYR A 3 26.64 14.21 -19.93
C TYR A 3 25.60 13.17 -20.42
N LEU A 4 26.07 12.18 -21.16
CA LEU A 4 25.29 11.06 -21.64
C LEU A 4 24.69 10.20 -20.50
N ILE A 5 25.43 9.94 -19.42
CA ILE A 5 24.93 9.17 -18.27
C ILE A 5 23.85 9.95 -17.53
N VAL A 6 24.06 11.26 -17.34
CA VAL A 6 23.06 12.14 -16.69
C VAL A 6 21.79 12.21 -17.52
N LEU A 7 21.91 12.33 -18.85
CA LEU A 7 20.77 12.37 -19.77
C LEU A 7 20.01 11.04 -19.74
N VAL A 8 20.70 9.90 -19.82
CA VAL A 8 20.09 8.56 -19.69
C VAL A 8 19.39 8.39 -18.34
N ALA A 9 19.99 8.87 -17.25
CA ALA A 9 19.38 8.82 -15.92
C ALA A 9 18.08 9.63 -15.86
N ILE A 10 18.06 10.86 -16.40
CA ILE A 10 16.85 11.71 -16.43
C ILE A 10 15.74 11.04 -17.26
N PHE A 11 16.05 10.57 -18.47
CA PHE A 11 15.07 9.87 -19.30
C PHE A 11 14.58 8.58 -18.64
N GLY A 12 15.47 7.85 -17.95
CA GLY A 12 15.11 6.66 -17.17
C GLY A 12 14.12 6.98 -16.06
N VAL A 13 14.34 8.05 -15.29
CA VAL A 13 13.41 8.49 -14.24
C VAL A 13 12.04 8.83 -14.81
N ILE A 14 12.00 9.57 -15.92
CA ILE A 14 10.74 9.93 -16.60
C ILE A 14 10.03 8.67 -17.11
N ALA A 15 10.74 7.74 -17.73
CA ALA A 15 10.18 6.49 -18.22
C ALA A 15 9.61 5.63 -17.06
N CYS A 16 10.31 5.55 -15.93
CA CYS A 16 9.82 4.87 -14.73
C CYS A 16 8.57 5.55 -14.16
N ALA A 17 8.52 6.89 -14.14
CA ALA A 17 7.34 7.65 -13.70
C ALA A 17 6.11 7.34 -14.56
N LEU A 18 6.26 7.37 -15.90
CA LEU A 18 5.19 7.05 -16.85
C LEU A 18 4.73 5.59 -16.71
N THR A 19 5.67 4.66 -16.55
CA THR A 19 5.38 3.24 -16.33
C THR A 19 4.59 3.04 -15.03
N GLY A 20 4.99 3.74 -13.96
CA GLY A 20 4.26 3.76 -12.70
C GLY A 20 2.83 4.28 -12.87
N VAL A 21 2.63 5.41 -13.54
CA VAL A 21 1.29 5.95 -13.83
C VAL A 21 0.43 4.93 -14.56
N PHE A 22 0.95 4.31 -15.62
CA PHE A 22 0.21 3.34 -16.42
C PHE A 22 -0.21 2.12 -15.58
N TRP A 23 0.73 1.57 -14.81
CA TRP A 23 0.47 0.43 -13.92
C TRP A 23 -0.64 0.73 -12.91
N TYR A 24 -0.53 1.86 -12.19
CA TYR A 24 -1.51 2.25 -11.17
C TYR A 24 -2.89 2.59 -11.76
N LEU A 25 -2.94 3.17 -12.97
CA LEU A 25 -4.21 3.38 -13.67
C LEU A 25 -4.90 2.06 -14.04
N GLN A 26 -4.14 1.04 -14.45
CA GLN A 26 -4.70 -0.28 -14.74
C GLN A 26 -5.29 -0.93 -13.48
N VAL A 27 -4.57 -0.84 -12.35
CA VAL A 27 -5.05 -1.34 -11.05
C VAL A 27 -6.32 -0.61 -10.62
N VAL A 28 -6.34 0.72 -10.70
CA VAL A 28 -7.51 1.51 -10.32
C VAL A 28 -8.71 1.29 -11.25
N LYS A 29 -8.49 1.01 -12.54
CA LYS A 29 -9.57 0.64 -13.45
C LYS A 29 -10.31 -0.61 -12.97
N GLN A 30 -9.58 -1.61 -12.48
CA GLN A 30 -10.17 -2.83 -11.91
C GLN A 30 -10.93 -2.53 -10.61
N MET A 31 -10.38 -1.68 -9.73
CA MET A 31 -11.06 -1.25 -8.50
C MET A 31 -12.37 -0.52 -8.80
N ILE A 32 -12.35 0.44 -9.72
CA ILE A 32 -13.56 1.19 -10.12
C ILE A 32 -14.61 0.27 -10.73
N ALA A 33 -14.21 -0.69 -11.57
CA ALA A 33 -15.16 -1.66 -12.13
C ALA A 33 -15.84 -2.52 -11.05
N ARG A 34 -15.13 -2.89 -9.98
CA ARG A 34 -15.71 -3.56 -8.82
C ARG A 34 -16.68 -2.65 -8.06
N ASP A 35 -16.32 -1.38 -7.86
CA ASP A 35 -17.16 -0.40 -7.16
C ASP A 35 -18.44 -0.03 -7.94
N GLU A 36 -18.37 -0.03 -9.27
CA GLU A 36 -19.51 0.27 -10.15
C GLU A 36 -20.65 -0.75 -10.00
N ILE A 37 -20.35 -2.01 -9.67
CA ILE A 37 -21.36 -3.05 -9.37
C ILE A 37 -22.30 -2.60 -8.25
N TYR A 38 -21.77 -1.85 -7.28
CA TYR A 38 -22.51 -1.34 -6.13
C TYR A 38 -22.97 0.12 -6.30
N GLY A 39 -22.75 0.74 -7.46
CA GLY A 39 -23.08 2.15 -7.72
C GLY A 39 -22.16 3.14 -6.99
N LEU A 40 -20.94 2.75 -6.66
CA LEU A 40 -20.05 3.47 -5.74
C LEU A 40 -18.88 4.20 -6.41
N ALA A 41 -18.91 4.42 -7.73
CA ALA A 41 -17.76 4.90 -8.49
C ALA A 41 -17.11 6.19 -7.91
N ILE A 42 -15.84 6.09 -7.52
CA ILE A 42 -15.05 7.21 -7.00
C ILE A 42 -14.21 7.83 -8.13
N ALA A 43 -14.73 8.88 -8.77
CA ALA A 43 -14.05 9.55 -9.89
C ALA A 43 -12.65 10.10 -9.53
N ARG A 44 -12.45 10.50 -8.27
CA ARG A 44 -11.16 11.04 -7.78
C ARG A 44 -10.05 10.00 -7.66
N LEU A 45 -10.39 8.70 -7.65
CA LEU A 45 -9.39 7.63 -7.47
C LEU A 45 -8.37 7.59 -8.62
N LYS A 46 -8.80 7.91 -9.85
CA LYS A 46 -7.89 8.01 -11.01
C LYS A 46 -6.77 9.04 -10.80
N HIS A 47 -7.11 10.19 -10.23
CA HIS A 47 -6.13 11.26 -9.95
C HIS A 47 -5.12 10.83 -8.88
N VAL A 48 -5.60 10.14 -7.83
CA VAL A 48 -4.74 9.55 -6.81
C VAL A 48 -3.81 8.51 -7.43
N ALA A 49 -4.31 7.65 -8.32
CA ALA A 49 -3.51 6.64 -9.02
C ALA A 49 -2.36 7.26 -9.81
N VAL A 50 -2.65 8.33 -10.56
CA VAL A 50 -1.64 9.07 -11.33
C VAL A 50 -0.58 9.64 -10.41
N LEU A 51 -0.99 10.30 -9.31
CA LEU A 51 -0.06 10.91 -8.37
C LEU A 51 0.83 9.87 -7.68
N VAL A 52 0.21 8.81 -7.14
CA VAL A 52 0.93 7.71 -6.46
C VAL A 52 1.86 6.99 -7.43
N GLY A 53 1.37 6.68 -8.64
CA GLY A 53 2.16 6.01 -9.67
C GLY A 53 3.34 6.85 -10.16
N ALA A 54 3.13 8.16 -10.39
CA ALA A 54 4.19 9.07 -10.79
C ALA A 54 5.27 9.20 -9.72
N LEU A 55 4.88 9.36 -8.45
CA LEU A 55 5.82 9.47 -7.33
C LEU A 55 6.59 8.16 -7.10
N ALA A 56 5.90 7.02 -7.11
CA ALA A 56 6.52 5.72 -6.94
C ALA A 56 7.49 5.41 -8.08
N GLY A 57 7.05 5.60 -9.33
CA GLY A 57 7.88 5.39 -10.51
C GLY A 57 9.10 6.32 -10.55
N SER A 58 8.92 7.60 -10.21
CA SER A 58 10.04 8.55 -10.10
C SER A 58 11.02 8.13 -9.00
N GLY A 59 10.52 7.67 -7.84
CA GLY A 59 11.34 7.17 -6.74
C GLY A 59 12.18 5.96 -7.14
N VAL A 60 11.57 4.98 -7.82
CA VAL A 60 12.28 3.81 -8.35
C VAL A 60 13.34 4.24 -9.38
N GLY A 61 12.96 5.10 -10.33
CA GLY A 61 13.89 5.61 -11.34
C GLY A 61 15.05 6.37 -10.71
N ALA A 62 14.80 7.18 -9.68
CA ALA A 62 15.83 7.95 -8.97
C ALA A 62 16.79 7.04 -8.21
N VAL A 63 16.29 5.99 -7.55
CA VAL A 63 17.12 4.97 -6.90
C VAL A 63 18.02 4.27 -7.91
N CYS A 64 17.46 3.83 -9.05
CA CYS A 64 18.23 3.20 -10.12
C CYS A 64 19.27 4.15 -10.70
N ALA A 65 18.89 5.39 -11.01
CA ALA A 65 19.78 6.42 -11.54
C ALA A 65 20.92 6.76 -10.58
N PHE A 66 20.62 6.95 -9.31
CA PHE A 66 21.61 7.25 -8.28
C PHE A 66 22.68 6.15 -8.22
N TYR A 67 22.27 4.89 -8.14
CA TYR A 67 23.22 3.78 -8.06
C TYR A 67 23.95 3.47 -9.38
N LEU A 68 23.35 3.78 -10.54
CA LEU A 68 24.02 3.72 -11.83
C LEU A 68 25.14 4.78 -11.97
N ILE A 69 24.95 5.96 -11.38
CA ILE A 69 25.92 7.07 -11.40
C ILE A 69 27.02 6.84 -10.36
N GLU A 70 26.66 6.38 -9.16
CA GLU A 70 27.57 6.35 -8.02
C GLU A 70 28.67 5.30 -8.17
N ASN A 71 28.39 4.10 -8.70
CA ASN A 71 29.43 3.09 -8.85
C ASN A 71 29.02 1.90 -9.74
N GLN A 72 29.79 1.60 -10.80
CA GLN A 72 29.53 0.44 -11.68
C GLN A 72 30.26 -0.84 -11.23
N SER A 73 31.28 -0.74 -10.38
CA SER A 73 32.11 -1.87 -9.94
C SER A 73 31.66 -2.45 -8.59
N VAL A 74 30.34 -2.59 -8.38
CA VAL A 74 29.79 -3.09 -7.10
C VAL A 74 29.45 -4.57 -7.21
N SER A 75 29.69 -5.32 -6.15
CA SER A 75 29.35 -6.74 -6.09
C SER A 75 27.83 -6.96 -6.27
N PHE A 76 27.47 -8.13 -6.81
CA PHE A 76 26.08 -8.53 -7.00
C PHE A 76 25.25 -8.44 -5.72
N VAL A 77 25.84 -8.80 -4.57
CA VAL A 77 25.19 -8.76 -3.25
C VAL A 77 24.77 -7.33 -2.88
N ALA A 78 25.61 -6.33 -3.17
CA ALA A 78 25.27 -4.94 -2.92
C ALA A 78 24.14 -4.45 -3.82
N TRP A 79 24.11 -4.87 -5.09
CA TRP A 79 22.99 -4.59 -5.98
C TRP A 79 21.68 -5.19 -5.48
N LEU A 80 21.71 -6.43 -5.00
CA LEU A 80 20.53 -7.08 -4.41
C LEU A 80 20.05 -6.33 -3.16
N GLY A 81 20.98 -5.89 -2.32
CA GLY A 81 20.68 -5.04 -1.17
C GLY A 81 20.06 -3.70 -1.57
N ARG A 82 20.51 -3.08 -2.66
CA ARG A 82 19.95 -1.80 -3.17
C ARG A 82 18.57 -1.98 -3.82
N ILE A 83 18.30 -3.11 -4.47
CA ILE A 83 16.98 -3.43 -5.03
C ILE A 83 15.90 -3.49 -3.94
N SER A 84 16.25 -3.76 -2.68
CA SER A 84 15.30 -3.68 -1.56
C SER A 84 14.55 -2.35 -1.49
N TYR A 85 15.21 -1.23 -1.82
CA TYR A 85 14.56 0.09 -1.85
C TYR A 85 13.44 0.16 -2.88
N VAL A 86 13.64 -0.46 -4.05
CA VAL A 86 12.63 -0.54 -5.11
C VAL A 86 11.42 -1.33 -4.62
N PHE A 87 11.63 -2.47 -3.96
CA PHE A 87 10.54 -3.25 -3.38
C PHE A 87 9.79 -2.50 -2.29
N ILE A 88 10.50 -1.76 -1.42
CA ILE A 88 9.88 -0.93 -0.38
C ILE A 88 9.00 0.14 -1.02
N ILE A 89 9.49 0.86 -2.02
CA ILE A 89 8.73 1.91 -2.72
C ILE A 89 7.46 1.32 -3.35
N CYS A 90 7.60 0.27 -4.17
CA CYS A 90 6.47 -0.36 -4.85
C CYS A 90 5.43 -0.93 -3.89
N ALA A 91 5.86 -1.55 -2.79
CA ALA A 91 4.95 -2.07 -1.78
C ALA A 91 4.23 -0.94 -1.04
N ALA A 92 4.97 0.07 -0.57
CA ALA A 92 4.40 1.20 0.15
C ALA A 92 3.38 1.97 -0.70
N SER A 93 3.70 2.27 -1.96
CA SER A 93 2.78 2.97 -2.87
C SER A 93 1.52 2.16 -3.17
N SER A 94 1.64 0.83 -3.28
CA SER A 94 0.48 -0.06 -3.48
C SER A 94 -0.44 -0.05 -2.26
N HIS A 95 0.13 -0.10 -1.05
CA HIS A 95 -0.65 0.03 0.17
C HIS A 95 -1.30 1.41 0.29
N ILE A 96 -0.59 2.50 -0.02
CA ILE A 96 -1.16 3.86 -0.01
C ILE A 96 -2.41 3.92 -0.90
N LEU A 97 -2.36 3.36 -2.11
CA LEU A 97 -3.51 3.37 -3.01
C LEU A 97 -4.72 2.64 -2.39
N VAL A 98 -4.52 1.42 -1.89
CA VAL A 98 -5.60 0.63 -1.27
C VAL A 98 -6.17 1.32 -0.04
N LEU A 99 -5.33 1.95 0.78
CA LEU A 99 -5.77 2.66 1.98
C LEU A 99 -6.55 3.93 1.64
N VAL A 100 -6.14 4.67 0.60
CA VAL A 100 -6.89 5.84 0.13
C VAL A 100 -8.24 5.43 -0.47
N HIS A 101 -8.28 4.32 -1.21
CA HIS A 101 -9.52 3.74 -1.71
C HIS A 101 -10.49 3.40 -0.56
N ALA A 102 -10.02 2.61 0.42
CA ALA A 102 -10.81 2.28 1.61
C ALA A 102 -11.24 3.52 2.42
N TRP A 103 -10.35 4.50 2.57
CA TRP A 103 -10.66 5.77 3.24
C TRP A 103 -11.78 6.54 2.54
N PHE A 104 -11.81 6.60 1.21
CA PHE A 104 -12.89 7.26 0.49
C PHE A 104 -14.24 6.59 0.73
N HIS A 105 -14.30 5.26 0.75
CA HIS A 105 -15.51 4.52 1.07
C HIS A 105 -15.99 4.80 2.50
N ILE A 106 -15.08 4.67 3.48
CA ILE A 106 -15.38 4.93 4.90
C ILE A 106 -15.87 6.37 5.09
N ARG A 107 -15.16 7.34 4.53
CA ARG A 107 -15.52 8.75 4.64
C ARG A 107 -16.89 9.02 4.04
N ARG A 108 -17.19 8.40 2.89
CA ARG A 108 -18.48 8.55 2.23
C ARG A 108 -19.61 7.98 3.10
N GLU A 109 -19.44 6.81 3.69
CA GLU A 109 -20.42 6.23 4.62
C GLU A 109 -20.67 7.15 5.80
N LEU A 110 -19.61 7.63 6.46
CA LEU A 110 -19.72 8.53 7.61
C LEU A 110 -20.39 9.86 7.25
N SER A 111 -20.18 10.39 6.04
CA SER A 111 -20.84 11.62 5.56
C SER A 111 -22.28 11.42 5.06
N SER A 112 -22.65 10.18 4.71
CA SER A 112 -23.96 9.88 4.11
C SER A 112 -25.14 9.98 5.07
N SER A 113 -24.88 10.20 6.36
CA SER A 113 -25.90 10.58 7.34
C SER A 113 -26.69 11.84 6.95
N GLU A 114 -26.15 12.69 6.05
CA GLU A 114 -26.78 13.96 5.66
C GLU A 114 -27.19 14.04 4.16
N SER A 115 -26.75 13.12 3.30
CA SER A 115 -26.92 13.22 1.84
C SER A 115 -27.17 11.86 1.16
N LEU A 116 -28.32 11.76 0.50
CA LEU A 116 -29.04 10.55 0.10
C LEU A 116 -28.56 9.86 -1.21
N SER A 117 -27.35 10.11 -1.71
CA SER A 117 -26.92 9.48 -2.98
C SER A 117 -25.55 8.79 -2.90
N ASN A 118 -25.56 7.49 -3.22
CA ASN A 118 -24.39 6.64 -3.50
C ASN A 118 -23.53 6.17 -2.30
N SER A 119 -24.16 5.68 -1.23
CA SER A 119 -23.50 4.98 -0.12
C SER A 119 -23.92 3.50 -0.04
N LEU A 120 -23.06 2.65 0.53
CA LEU A 120 -23.37 1.26 0.85
C LEU A 120 -24.53 1.17 1.83
N GLY A 121 -24.64 2.10 2.78
CA GLY A 121 -25.80 2.20 3.67
C GLY A 121 -27.12 2.34 2.90
N ASN A 122 -27.16 3.14 1.83
CA ASN A 122 -28.35 3.26 0.99
C ASN A 122 -28.62 2.00 0.15
N VAL A 123 -27.57 1.35 -0.35
CA VAL A 123 -27.70 0.06 -1.04
C VAL A 123 -28.31 -0.98 -0.09
N ARG A 124 -27.86 -1.02 1.17
CA ARG A 124 -28.43 -1.86 2.21
C ARG A 124 -29.91 -1.54 2.44
N LEU A 125 -30.26 -0.28 2.67
CA LEU A 125 -31.65 0.12 2.94
C LEU A 125 -32.60 -0.24 1.78
N ASN A 126 -32.14 -0.10 0.54
CA ASN A 126 -32.91 -0.51 -0.62
C ASN A 126 -33.08 -2.04 -0.69
N LYS A 127 -32.03 -2.82 -0.39
CA LYS A 127 -32.12 -4.29 -0.26
C LYS A 127 -33.07 -4.68 0.89
N LEU A 128 -33.01 -4.00 2.03
CA LEU A 128 -33.87 -4.25 3.20
C LEU A 128 -35.35 -4.07 2.85
N LYS A 129 -35.72 -2.98 2.18
CA LYS A 129 -37.10 -2.75 1.70
C LYS A 129 -37.59 -3.87 0.76
N GLN A 130 -36.71 -4.39 -0.09
CA GLN A 130 -37.06 -5.52 -0.97
C GLN A 130 -37.24 -6.83 -0.19
N ILE A 131 -36.41 -7.06 0.84
CA ILE A 131 -36.51 -8.23 1.71
C ILE A 131 -37.84 -8.20 2.49
N GLU A 132 -38.19 -7.04 3.04
CA GLU A 132 -39.45 -6.81 3.77
C GLU A 132 -40.67 -7.05 2.87
N ALA A 133 -40.66 -6.56 1.63
CA ALA A 133 -41.75 -6.80 0.69
C ALA A 133 -41.94 -8.30 0.34
N LYS A 134 -40.89 -9.11 0.49
CA LYS A 134 -40.87 -10.53 0.09
C LYS A 134 -41.10 -11.49 1.25
N HIS A 135 -40.78 -11.12 2.49
CA HIS A 135 -40.85 -12.02 3.64
C HIS A 135 -41.84 -11.48 4.68
N ARG A 136 -42.68 -12.38 5.21
CA ARG A 136 -43.68 -12.02 6.23
C ARG A 136 -43.18 -12.20 7.67
N HIS A 137 -42.18 -13.04 7.89
CA HIS A 137 -41.67 -13.35 9.22
C HIS A 137 -40.46 -12.47 9.54
N TYR A 138 -40.54 -11.79 10.68
CA TYR A 138 -39.51 -10.87 11.16
C TYR A 138 -38.13 -11.53 11.31
N ILE A 139 -38.08 -12.79 11.77
CA ILE A 139 -36.83 -13.54 11.93
C ILE A 139 -36.12 -13.67 10.58
N ASP A 140 -36.86 -13.99 9.52
CA ASP A 140 -36.30 -14.12 8.17
C ASP A 140 -35.77 -12.78 7.65
N ILE A 141 -36.51 -11.68 7.88
CA ILE A 141 -36.07 -10.33 7.49
C ILE A 141 -34.76 -9.97 8.19
N ARG A 142 -34.67 -10.22 9.49
CA ARG A 142 -33.48 -9.92 10.29
C ARG A 142 -32.26 -10.73 9.86
N THR A 143 -32.40 -12.04 9.68
CA THR A 143 -31.30 -12.90 9.23
C THR A 143 -30.80 -12.47 7.85
N ARG A 144 -31.71 -12.12 6.93
CA ARG A 144 -31.33 -11.64 5.59
C ARG A 144 -30.68 -10.26 5.60
N ASP A 145 -31.08 -9.37 6.50
CA ASP A 145 -30.38 -8.08 6.68
C ASP A 145 -28.98 -8.27 7.25
N ASP A 146 -28.79 -9.17 8.23
CA ASP A 146 -27.46 -9.51 8.76
C ASP A 146 -26.54 -10.03 7.63
N GLU A 147 -27.03 -10.91 6.75
CA GLU A 147 -26.29 -11.36 5.56
C GLU A 147 -25.89 -10.21 4.63
N VAL A 148 -26.78 -9.23 4.41
CA VAL A 148 -26.50 -8.05 3.58
C VAL A 148 -25.50 -7.11 4.25
N VAL A 149 -25.58 -6.92 5.57
CA VAL A 149 -24.63 -6.13 6.34
C VAL A 149 -23.23 -6.74 6.22
N ASP A 150 -23.12 -8.05 6.43
CA ASP A 150 -21.85 -8.77 6.33
C ASP A 150 -21.28 -8.70 4.90
N GLU A 151 -22.12 -8.86 3.87
CA GLU A 151 -21.71 -8.72 2.46
C GLU A 151 -21.11 -7.32 2.19
N LEU A 152 -21.82 -6.26 2.60
CA LEU A 152 -21.44 -4.87 2.30
C LEU A 152 -20.26 -4.40 3.15
N ILE A 153 -20.15 -4.83 4.40
CA ILE A 153 -18.94 -4.64 5.22
C ILE A 153 -17.76 -5.38 4.57
N GLY A 154 -17.99 -6.56 4.01
CA GLY A 154 -17.01 -7.33 3.23
C GLY A 154 -16.32 -6.49 2.15
N VAL A 155 -17.09 -5.66 1.42
CA VAL A 155 -16.56 -4.80 0.34
C VAL A 155 -15.48 -3.83 0.82
N ILE A 156 -15.61 -3.25 2.01
CA ILE A 156 -14.62 -2.32 2.57
C ILE A 156 -13.56 -3.05 3.40
N SER A 157 -13.99 -4.05 4.17
CA SER A 157 -13.15 -4.72 5.17
C SER A 157 -12.11 -5.64 4.54
N GLU A 158 -12.46 -6.36 3.47
CA GLU A 158 -11.58 -7.31 2.81
C GLU A 158 -10.31 -6.63 2.25
N PRO A 159 -10.38 -5.50 1.51
CA PRO A 159 -9.19 -4.74 1.12
C PRO A 159 -8.31 -4.30 2.30
N ILE A 160 -8.91 -3.87 3.41
CA ILE A 160 -8.17 -3.41 4.60
C ILE A 160 -7.46 -4.59 5.28
N PHE A 161 -8.13 -5.72 5.45
CA PHE A 161 -7.54 -6.91 6.06
C PHE A 161 -6.45 -7.52 5.19
N ASN A 162 -6.66 -7.57 3.87
CA ASN A 162 -5.64 -8.00 2.92
C ASN A 162 -4.43 -7.06 2.96
N ALA A 163 -4.66 -5.74 2.96
CA ALA A 163 -3.58 -4.76 3.12
C ALA A 163 -2.82 -4.95 4.44
N ARG A 164 -3.51 -5.21 5.56
CA ARG A 164 -2.89 -5.46 6.87
C ARG A 164 -2.00 -6.69 6.85
N ARG A 165 -2.46 -7.78 6.22
CA ARG A 165 -1.72 -9.03 6.08
C ARG A 165 -0.50 -8.85 5.20
N ASP A 166 -0.66 -8.27 4.02
CA ASP A 166 0.42 -8.12 3.04
C ASP A 166 1.47 -7.09 3.46
N MET A 167 1.09 -6.11 4.27
CA MET A 167 2.02 -5.10 4.78
C MET A 167 3.08 -5.67 5.71
N MET A 168 2.91 -6.89 6.23
CA MET A 168 3.99 -7.59 6.95
C MET A 168 5.21 -7.87 6.06
N ARG A 169 5.08 -7.77 4.73
CA ARG A 169 6.19 -7.93 3.78
C ARG A 169 7.10 -6.71 3.69
N LEU A 170 6.64 -5.52 4.06
CA LEU A 170 7.46 -4.29 4.02
C LEU A 170 8.75 -4.41 4.86
N PRO A 171 8.67 -4.83 6.15
CA PRO A 171 9.86 -5.12 6.95
C PRO A 171 10.76 -6.22 6.34
N LEU A 172 10.20 -7.22 5.64
CA LEU A 172 10.98 -8.27 4.99
C LEU A 172 11.89 -7.71 3.87
N TYR A 173 11.44 -6.70 3.14
CA TYR A 173 12.29 -6.03 2.15
C TYR A 173 13.44 -5.27 2.83
N GLY A 174 13.19 -4.62 3.99
CA GLY A 174 14.26 -4.04 4.81
C GLY A 174 15.28 -5.08 5.27
N TYR A 175 14.79 -6.23 5.73
CA TYR A 175 15.61 -7.37 6.16
C TYR A 175 16.48 -7.90 5.02
N LEU A 176 15.96 -8.00 3.79
CA LEU A 176 16.77 -8.37 2.61
C LEU A 176 17.99 -7.46 2.46
N GLY A 177 17.79 -6.14 2.59
CA GLY A 177 18.87 -5.16 2.56
C GLY A 177 19.88 -5.34 3.70
N THR A 178 19.40 -5.65 4.91
CA THR A 178 20.24 -5.94 6.07
C THR A 178 21.08 -7.20 5.88
N VAL A 179 20.48 -8.30 5.42
CA VAL A 179 21.20 -9.55 5.11
C VAL A 179 22.29 -9.29 4.07
N CYS A 180 21.97 -8.55 3.00
CA CYS A 180 22.96 -8.20 1.99
C CYS A 180 24.10 -7.36 2.58
N GLY A 181 23.80 -6.38 3.43
CA GLY A 181 24.82 -5.56 4.09
C GLY A 181 25.75 -6.37 5.02
N ILE A 182 25.19 -7.32 5.78
CA ILE A 182 25.98 -8.22 6.62
C ILE A 182 26.84 -9.16 5.78
N LEU A 183 26.30 -9.70 4.67
CA LEU A 183 27.06 -10.54 3.75
C LEU A 183 28.25 -9.79 3.13
N LEU A 184 28.07 -8.51 2.78
CA LEU A 184 29.18 -7.66 2.31
C LEU A 184 30.26 -7.50 3.39
N MET A 185 29.88 -7.27 4.64
CA MET A 185 30.85 -7.21 5.75
C MET A 185 31.60 -8.54 5.92
N ALA A 186 30.89 -9.67 5.87
CA ALA A 186 31.49 -11.00 6.02
C ALA A 186 32.48 -11.32 4.89
N GLN A 187 32.18 -10.90 3.65
CA GLN A 187 33.08 -11.06 2.51
C GLN A 187 34.40 -10.30 2.68
N GLU A 188 34.38 -9.15 3.34
CA GLU A 188 35.58 -8.34 3.58
C GLU A 188 36.41 -8.85 4.77
N LEU A 189 35.75 -9.41 5.80
CA LEU A 189 36.43 -10.09 6.92
C LEU A 189 37.24 -11.31 6.48
N GLY A 190 36.76 -12.07 5.48
CA GLY A 190 37.46 -13.24 4.94
C GLY A 190 38.72 -12.93 4.12
N ARG A 191 39.07 -11.64 3.95
CA ARG A 191 40.19 -11.18 3.11
C ARG A 191 41.34 -10.54 3.88
N ILE A 192 41.35 -10.62 5.21
CA ILE A 192 42.36 -9.97 6.05
C ILE A 192 43.63 -10.84 6.10
N ASP A 193 44.68 -10.46 5.37
CA ASP A 193 46.02 -11.09 5.49
C ASP A 193 47.11 -10.15 6.06
N GLU A 194 46.92 -8.81 6.07
CA GLU A 194 47.94 -7.85 6.56
C GLU A 194 47.38 -6.58 7.26
N ALA A 195 48.16 -5.97 8.16
CA ALA A 195 47.75 -4.84 9.01
C ALA A 195 47.36 -3.54 8.26
N SER A 196 47.87 -3.31 7.05
CA SER A 196 47.47 -2.18 6.19
C SER A 196 46.13 -2.42 5.49
N GLN A 197 45.76 -3.69 5.28
CA GLN A 197 44.45 -4.08 4.74
C GLN A 197 43.35 -3.88 5.79
N THR A 198 43.67 -3.92 7.09
CA THR A 198 42.70 -3.77 8.18
C THR A 198 41.90 -2.46 8.11
N PHE A 199 42.53 -1.33 7.78
CA PHE A 199 41.82 -0.04 7.64
C PHE A 199 40.91 0.02 6.40
N LYS A 200 41.36 -0.57 5.27
CA LYS A 200 40.58 -0.63 4.04
C LYS A 200 39.38 -1.57 4.20
N VAL A 201 39.58 -2.69 4.88
CA VAL A 201 38.53 -3.65 5.26
C VAL A 201 37.54 -2.99 6.22
N LEU A 202 37.99 -2.25 7.24
CA LEU A 202 37.08 -1.53 8.16
C LEU A 202 36.17 -0.54 7.44
N SER A 203 36.72 0.21 6.47
CA SER A 203 35.95 1.16 5.66
C SER A 203 34.94 0.47 4.73
N SER A 204 35.32 -0.64 4.11
CA SER A 204 34.41 -1.45 3.27
C SER A 204 33.30 -2.10 4.12
N MET A 205 33.65 -2.59 5.31
CA MET A 205 32.69 -3.12 6.29
C MET A 205 31.71 -2.05 6.76
N ALA A 206 32.17 -0.83 7.04
CA ALA A 206 31.30 0.29 7.39
C ALA A 206 30.26 0.57 6.30
N THR A 207 30.63 0.39 5.02
CA THR A 207 29.70 0.55 3.89
C THR A 207 28.59 -0.51 3.91
N GLY A 208 28.93 -1.78 4.18
CA GLY A 208 27.94 -2.86 4.34
C GLY A 208 27.01 -2.64 5.54
N LEU A 209 27.57 -2.20 6.67
CA LEU A 209 26.81 -1.84 7.87
C LEU A 209 25.83 -0.70 7.62
N VAL A 210 26.28 0.36 6.94
CA VAL A 210 25.45 1.52 6.60
C VAL A 210 24.31 1.12 5.67
N LEU A 211 24.57 0.27 4.67
CA LEU A 211 23.52 -0.26 3.80
C LEU A 211 22.46 -1.01 4.63
N ALA A 212 22.90 -1.90 5.52
CA ALA A 212 22.00 -2.69 6.37
C ALA A 212 21.10 -1.84 7.27
N PHE A 213 21.65 -0.79 7.90
CA PHE A 213 20.86 0.10 8.74
C PHE A 213 19.92 0.98 7.92
N LYS A 214 20.38 1.53 6.79
CA LYS A 214 19.56 2.41 5.95
C LYS A 214 18.36 1.67 5.35
N THR A 215 18.53 0.45 4.85
CA THR A 215 17.42 -0.30 4.24
C THR A 215 16.34 -0.63 5.27
N THR A 216 16.74 -1.07 6.47
CA THR A 216 15.81 -1.36 7.56
C THR A 216 15.12 -0.09 8.06
N LEU A 217 15.86 1.01 8.24
CA LEU A 217 15.28 2.28 8.64
C LEU A 217 14.21 2.76 7.65
N VAL A 218 14.52 2.72 6.34
CA VAL A 218 13.56 3.11 5.30
C VAL A 218 12.33 2.20 5.29
N ALA A 219 12.50 0.89 5.45
CA ALA A 219 11.38 -0.05 5.54
C ALA A 219 10.48 0.25 6.75
N LEU A 220 11.07 0.55 7.91
CA LEU A 220 10.33 0.90 9.13
C LEU A 220 9.59 2.23 9.00
N LEU A 221 10.25 3.24 8.41
CA LEU A 221 9.65 4.55 8.16
C LEU A 221 8.47 4.47 7.19
N ALA A 222 8.49 3.53 6.24
CA ALA A 222 7.34 3.25 5.38
C ALA A 222 6.26 2.45 6.13
N TYR A 223 6.65 1.42 6.88
CA TYR A 223 5.74 0.49 7.54
C TYR A 223 4.90 1.12 8.67
N LEU A 224 5.55 1.84 9.60
CA LEU A 224 4.89 2.38 10.80
C LEU A 224 3.69 3.30 10.51
N PRO A 225 3.79 4.32 9.63
CA PRO A 225 2.66 5.18 9.34
C PRO A 225 1.53 4.42 8.63
N LEU A 226 1.86 3.52 7.69
CA LEU A 226 0.86 2.70 7.00
C LEU A 226 0.13 1.78 7.98
N ARG A 227 0.86 1.21 8.95
CA ARG A 227 0.26 0.42 10.03
C ARG A 227 -0.71 1.22 10.86
N LYS A 228 -0.32 2.42 11.26
CA LYS A 228 -1.20 3.30 12.02
C LYS A 228 -2.47 3.65 11.23
N ILE A 229 -2.35 3.93 9.93
CA ILE A 229 -3.49 4.23 9.07
C ILE A 229 -4.44 3.02 8.99
N ILE A 230 -3.92 1.80 8.80
CA ILE A 230 -4.76 0.59 8.80
C ILE A 230 -5.54 0.44 10.11
N ASP A 231 -4.87 0.57 11.25
CA ASP A 231 -5.53 0.44 12.55
C ASP A 231 -6.61 1.52 12.73
N LEU A 232 -6.39 2.74 12.22
CA LEU A 232 -7.41 3.79 12.18
C LEU A 232 -8.60 3.44 11.27
N LEU A 233 -8.36 2.91 10.07
CA LEU A 233 -9.43 2.52 9.15
C LEU A 233 -10.28 1.37 9.72
N ILE A 234 -9.66 0.40 10.38
CA ILE A 234 -10.36 -0.70 11.07
C ILE A 234 -11.28 -0.14 12.16
N ASN A 235 -10.78 0.82 12.97
CA ASN A 235 -11.62 1.43 14.00
C ASN A 235 -12.82 2.18 13.41
N ARG A 236 -12.62 2.91 12.30
CA ARG A 236 -13.72 3.58 11.59
C ARG A 236 -14.71 2.61 10.96
N LEU A 237 -14.24 1.47 10.47
CA LEU A 237 -15.11 0.41 9.96
C LEU A 237 -16.04 -0.13 11.06
N VAL A 238 -15.50 -0.35 12.27
CA VAL A 238 -16.30 -0.78 13.43
C VAL A 238 -17.35 0.27 13.81
N GLU A 239 -17.03 1.57 13.69
CA GLU A 239 -18.03 2.63 13.89
C GLU A 239 -19.17 2.54 12.86
N ILE A 240 -18.85 2.32 11.57
CA ILE A 240 -19.85 2.15 10.51
C ILE A 240 -20.74 0.93 10.76
N GLU A 241 -20.14 -0.21 11.12
CA GLU A 241 -20.88 -1.42 11.45
C GLU A 241 -21.87 -1.18 12.61
N LYS A 242 -21.43 -0.50 13.67
CA LYS A 242 -22.30 -0.13 14.79
C LYS A 242 -23.44 0.79 14.35
N LEU A 243 -23.15 1.80 13.52
CA LEU A 243 -24.17 2.71 12.98
C LEU A 243 -25.23 1.93 12.19
N TRP A 244 -24.80 0.99 11.36
CA TRP A 244 -25.71 0.15 10.58
C TRP A 244 -26.54 -0.78 11.45
N ARG A 245 -25.95 -1.41 12.47
CA ARG A 245 -26.69 -2.24 13.44
C ARG A 245 -27.72 -1.40 14.21
N ASN A 246 -27.35 -0.21 14.67
CA ASN A 246 -28.26 0.70 15.40
C ASN A 246 -29.41 1.20 14.53
N GLN A 247 -29.15 1.55 13.26
CA GLN A 247 -30.20 1.97 12.32
C GLN A 247 -31.28 0.89 12.12
N ARG A 248 -30.89 -0.39 12.19
CA ARG A 248 -31.87 -1.48 12.19
C ARG A 248 -32.68 -1.50 13.48
N GLU A 249 -32.05 -1.37 14.65
CA GLU A 249 -32.79 -1.34 15.93
C GLU A 249 -33.78 -0.17 16.00
N GLU A 250 -33.47 0.97 15.37
CA GLU A 250 -34.40 2.09 15.23
C GLU A 250 -35.52 1.81 14.21
N PHE A 251 -35.21 1.13 13.12
CA PHE A 251 -36.21 0.65 12.16
C PHE A 251 -37.18 -0.35 12.81
N ASP A 252 -36.68 -1.25 13.66
CA ASP A 252 -37.47 -2.23 14.42
C ASP A 252 -38.45 -1.59 15.43
N ARG A 253 -38.25 -0.32 15.79
CA ARG A 253 -39.11 0.42 16.73
C ARG A 253 -40.18 1.30 16.07
N ARG A 254 -40.17 1.43 14.74
CA ARG A 254 -41.17 2.20 13.98
C ARG A 254 -42.24 1.30 13.40
#